data_AF-A0A2N2ADW7-F1
#
_entry.id   AF-A0A2N2ADW7-F1
#
_cell.length_a   1.000
_cell.length_b   1.000
_cell.length_c   1.000
_cell.angle_alpha   90.00
_cell.angle_beta   90.00
_cell.angle_gamma   90.00
#
_symmetry.space_group_name_H-M   'P 1'
#
loop_
_entity.id
_entity.type
_entity.pdbx_description
1 polymer ?
#
loop_
_entity_poly.entity_id
_entity_poly.type
_entity_poly.pdbx_seq_one_letter_code
_entity_poly.pdbx_strand_id
1 'polypeptide(L)' 'MSSEKTILLLTPSAAEQTQTEALAATLAAQGRRVEQLMIEGNYERVLDALAGAVVPVVVK' A
#
# COMPACT_ATOMS: atom_id res chain seq x y z
N MET A 1 12.78 -14.42 -15.77
CA MET A 1 11.93 -13.21 -15.82
C MET A 1 11.69 -12.79 -14.39
N SER A 2 12.35 -11.73 -13.91
CA SER A 2 12.11 -11.23 -12.55
C SER A 2 10.69 -10.69 -12.49
N SER A 3 9.83 -11.34 -11.71
CA SER A 3 8.56 -10.76 -11.31
C SER A 3 8.87 -9.49 -10.53
N GLU A 4 8.80 -8.32 -11.18
CA GLU A 4 8.83 -7.04 -10.49
C GLU A 4 7.65 -7.03 -9.51
N LYS A 5 7.93 -7.22 -8.22
CA LYS A 5 6.91 -7.18 -7.18
C LYS A 5 6.53 -5.72 -6.97
N THR A 6 5.38 -5.31 -7.52
CA THR A 6 4.75 -4.02 -7.24
C THR A 6 4.20 -4.03 -5.82
N ILE A 7 4.51 -2.98 -5.05
CA ILE A 7 3.97 -2.77 -3.71
C ILE A 7 2.73 -1.89 -3.85
N LEU A 8 1.58 -2.42 -3.45
CA LEU A 8 0.35 -1.66 -3.36
C LEU A 8 0.23 -1.07 -1.95
N LEU A 9 0.22 0.25 -1.86
CA LEU A 9 -0.03 0.98 -0.62
C LEU A 9 -1.47 1.45 -0.59
N LEU A 10 -2.17 1.06 0.47
CA LEU A 10 -3.56 1.40 0.69
C LEU A 10 -3.64 2.46 1.77
N THR A 11 -4.21 3.62 1.42
CA THR A 11 -4.41 4.74 2.35
C THR A 11 -5.88 4.73 2.82
N PRO A 12 -6.16 4.35 4.07
CA PRO A 12 -7.53 4.20 4.58
C PRO A 12 -8.26 5.53 4.80
N SER A 13 -7.50 6.60 5.05
CA SER A 13 -8.06 7.90 5.38
C SER A 13 -7.09 9.03 5.00
N ALA A 14 -7.64 10.23 4.77
CA ALA A 14 -6.83 11.42 4.50
C ALA A 14 -5.88 11.78 5.67
N ALA A 15 -6.22 11.37 6.90
CA ALA A 15 -5.37 11.58 8.07
C ALA A 15 -4.05 10.78 8.01
N GLU A 16 -4.06 9.63 7.32
CA GLU A 16 -2.90 8.75 7.18
C GLU A 16 -2.13 9.01 5.86
N GLN A 17 -2.66 9.87 4.99
CA GLN A 17 -2.10 10.17 3.67
C GLN A 17 -0.62 10.56 3.76
N THR A 18 -0.27 11.48 4.65
CA THR A 18 1.12 11.96 4.81
C THR A 18 2.08 10.83 5.20
N GLN A 19 1.66 9.90 6.04
CA GLN A 19 2.49 8.75 6.43
C GLN A 19 2.62 7.76 5.27
N THR A 20 1.53 7.48 4.55
CA THR A 20 1.56 6.59 3.38
C THR A 20 2.41 7.15 2.23
N GLU A 21 2.42 8.47 2.02
CA GLU A 21 3.27 9.15 1.05
C GLU A 21 4.76 9.04 1.42
N ALA A 22 5.10 9.23 2.70
CA ALA A 22 6.47 9.06 3.18
C ALA A 22 6.97 7.61 3.03
N LEU A 23 6.10 6.63 3.29
CA LEU A 23 6.40 5.23 3.05
C LEU A 23 6.59 4.93 1.56
N ALA A 24 5.72 5.47 0.70
CA ALA A 24 5.83 5.32 -0.75
C ALA A 24 7.14 5.88 -1.28
N ALA A 25 7.53 7.07 -0.83
CA ALA A 25 8.80 7.70 -1.19
C ALA A 25 10.01 6.86 -0.75
N THR A 26 9.95 6.29 0.46
CA THR A 26 11.00 5.42 0.99
C THR A 26 11.14 4.13 0.17
N LEU A 27 10.01 3.52 -0.21
CA LEU A 27 10.00 2.30 -1.02
C LEU A 27 10.45 2.58 -2.46
N ALA A 28 10.04 3.70 -3.04
CA ALA A 28 10.52 4.14 -4.36
C ALA A 28 12.03 4.40 -4.36
N ALA A 29 12.57 5.01 -3.30
CA ALA A 29 14.02 5.21 -3.13
C ALA A 29 14.81 3.89 -3.03
N GLN A 30 14.18 2.81 -2.57
CA GLN A 30 14.75 1.45 -2.58
C GLN A 30 14.63 0.75 -3.94
N GLY A 31 14.17 1.45 -4.99
CA GLY A 31 13.95 0.90 -6.32
C GLY A 31 12.74 -0.02 -6.41
N ARG A 32 11.81 0.05 -5.46
CA ARG A 32 10.54 -0.69 -5.53
C ARG A 32 9.54 0.07 -6.39
N ARG A 33 8.78 -0.64 -7.22
CA ARG A 33 7.62 -0.09 -7.91
C ARG A 33 6.46 0.00 -6.91
N VAL A 34 5.94 1.21 -6.70
CA VAL A 34 4.89 1.49 -5.71
C VAL A 34 3.67 2.05 -6.41
N GLU A 35 2.50 1.49 -6.12
CA GLU A 35 1.19 2.03 -6.51
C GLU A 35 0.43 2.42 -5.25
N GLN A 36 -0.17 3.62 -5.25
CA GLN A 36 -0.93 4.14 -4.11
C GLN A 36 -2.41 4.20 -4.47
N LEU A 37 -3.26 3.73 -3.55
CA LEU A 37 -4.70 3.71 -3.72
C LEU A 37 -5.36 4.20 -2.44
N MET A 38 -6.11 5.30 -2.56
CA MET A 38 -6.93 5.81 -1.47
C MET A 38 -8.23 5.03 -1.42
N ILE A 39 -8.54 4.45 -0.26
CA ILE A 39 -9.77 3.70 -0.05
C ILE A 39 -10.56 4.41 1.03
N GLU A 40 -11.56 5.16 0.61
CA GLU A 40 -12.57 5.71 1.50
C GLU A 40 -13.60 4.61 1.79
N GLY A 41 -13.43 3.85 2.88
CA GLY A 41 -14.39 2.79 3.22
C GLY A 41 -13.85 1.71 4.15
N ASN A 42 -14.60 0.60 4.25
CA ASN A 42 -14.25 -0.51 5.14
C ASN A 42 -13.02 -1.28 4.61
N TYR A 43 -11.84 -0.86 5.07
CA TYR A 43 -10.53 -1.44 4.79
C TYR A 43 -10.49 -2.97 4.92
N GLU A 44 -11.25 -3.55 5.86
CA GLU A 44 -11.36 -4.99 6.06
C GLU A 44 -11.88 -5.72 4.81
N ARG A 45 -12.85 -5.13 4.09
CA ARG A 45 -13.37 -5.72 2.85
C ARG A 45 -12.36 -5.71 1.72
N VAL A 46 -11.48 -4.70 1.68
CA VAL A 46 -10.43 -4.64 0.67
C VAL A 46 -9.32 -5.63 0.98
N LEU A 47 -8.95 -5.77 2.26
CA LEU A 47 -8.03 -6.83 2.68
C LEU A 47 -8.59 -8.23 2.42
N ASP A 48 -9.87 -8.46 2.69
CA ASP A 48 -10.57 -9.71 2.36
C ASP A 48 -10.61 -9.96 0.85
N ALA A 49 -10.82 -8.92 0.02
CA ALA A 49 -10.77 -9.05 -1.43
C ALA A 49 -9.37 -9.36 -1.96
N LEU A 50 -8.33 -8.94 -1.23
CA LEU A 50 -6.92 -9.18 -1.55
C LEU A 50 -6.40 -10.53 -1.01
N ALA A 51 -7.25 -11.32 -0.34
CA ALA A 51 -7.02 -12.63 0.27
C ALA A 51 -5.79 -13.41 -0.27
N GLY A 52 -4.63 -13.13 0.30
CA GLY A 52 -3.40 -13.90 0.09
C GLY A 52 -2.49 -13.46 -1.06
N ALA A 53 -2.87 -12.46 -1.86
CA ALA A 53 -2.03 -11.94 -2.95
C ALA A 53 -1.14 -10.76 -2.55
N VAL A 54 -1.50 -10.05 -1.48
CA VAL A 54 -0.83 -8.81 -1.03
C VAL A 54 -0.51 -8.92 0.45
N VAL A 55 0.73 -8.56 0.83
CA VAL A 55 1.16 -8.52 2.24
C VAL A 55 0.77 -7.15 2.80
N PRO A 56 -0.16 -7.07 3.78
CA PRO A 56 -0.52 -5.79 4.39
C PRO A 56 0.64 -5.31 5.27
N VAL A 57 1.15 -4.12 4.99
CA VAL A 57 2.10 -3.41 5.86
C VAL A 57 1.33 -2.35 6.62
N VAL A 58 1.09 -2.59 7.91
CA VAL A 58 0.50 -1.60 8.81
C VAL A 58 1.65 -0.83 9.46
N VAL A 59 1.77 0.46 9.13
CA VAL A 59 2.65 1.37 9.86
C VAL A 59 1.87 1.91 11.04
N LYS A 60 2.37 1.69 12.26
CA LYS A 60 1.84 2.24 13.51
C LYS A 60 2.61 3.49 13.91
#